data_AF-A0AA37A9W9-F1
#
_entry.id   AF-A0AA37A9W9-F1
#
_cell.length_a   1.000
_cell.length_b   1.000
_cell.length_c   1.000
_cell.angle_alpha   90.00
_cell.angle_beta   90.00
_cell.angle_gamma   90.00
#
_symmetry.space_group_name_H-M   'P 1'
#
loop_
_entity.id
_entity.type
_entity.pdbx_description
1 polymer ?
#
loop_
_entity_poly.entity_id
_entity_poly.type
_entity_poly.pdbx_seq_one_letter_code
_entity_poly.pdbx_strand_id
1 'polypeptide(L)'
;MVYSSYAALAGGNHVGILIKSAPREKMIPYILPVHTEDIYWLRSDSETTSIRNQFLDDKHERRITTVLAQGSTITVAELPEGISAKIYQLAGLMKGDYEDDIIKVLAQRGKVALDMQGYLRVPDSSTKEMVYHVWDRKQEYFPHITYLKTDAAEAEILTGTSDRREAARLMVEWGVKEALITHNTEVLVYDGKEYYTCPLKPLGLG
;
A
#
# COMPACT_ATOMS: atom_id res chain seq x y z
N MET A 1 -3.28 -5.55 -0.50
CA MET A 1 -3.89 -6.48 0.49
C MET A 1 -3.57 -7.96 0.25
N VAL A 2 -3.96 -8.57 -0.89
CA VAL A 2 -3.79 -10.03 -1.10
C VAL A 2 -2.32 -10.49 -0.99
N TYR A 3 -1.42 -9.91 -1.77
CA TYR A 3 -0.02 -10.37 -1.81
C TYR A 3 0.73 -10.21 -0.47
N SER A 4 0.47 -9.14 0.28
CA SER A 4 1.14 -8.93 1.57
C SER A 4 0.67 -9.93 2.63
N SER A 5 -0.61 -10.33 2.60
CA SER A 5 -1.12 -11.38 3.50
C SER A 5 -0.46 -12.74 3.25
N TYR A 6 -0.31 -13.15 1.98
CA TYR A 6 0.41 -14.38 1.62
C TYR A 6 1.87 -14.34 2.09
N ALA A 7 2.58 -13.23 1.86
CA ALA A 7 3.98 -13.09 2.26
C ALA A 7 4.15 -13.15 3.79
N ALA A 8 3.28 -12.48 4.55
CA ALA A 8 3.32 -12.49 6.01
C ALA A 8 3.04 -13.89 6.59
N LEU A 9 2.05 -14.60 6.03
CA LEU A 9 1.75 -15.99 6.40
C LEU A 9 2.89 -16.95 6.07
N ALA A 10 3.51 -16.81 4.89
CA ALA A 10 4.69 -17.61 4.51
C ALA A 10 5.88 -17.36 5.45
N GLY A 11 5.97 -16.16 6.04
CA GLY A 11 6.90 -15.82 7.11
C GLY A 11 6.53 -16.35 8.50
N GLY A 12 5.46 -17.14 8.62
CA GLY A 12 5.00 -17.74 9.88
C GLY A 12 4.23 -16.79 10.80
N ASN A 13 3.71 -15.67 10.29
CA ASN A 13 2.95 -14.71 11.09
C ASN A 13 1.45 -15.02 11.08
N HIS A 14 0.77 -14.67 12.17
CA HIS A 14 -0.68 -14.59 12.20
C HIS A 14 -1.13 -13.28 11.52
N VAL A 15 -2.16 -13.37 10.66
CA VAL A 15 -2.58 -12.28 9.78
C VAL A 15 -4.10 -12.11 9.86
N GLY A 16 -4.56 -10.88 9.99
CA GLY A 16 -5.96 -10.50 9.77
C GLY A 16 -6.10 -9.52 8.62
N ILE A 17 -7.28 -9.51 8.00
CA ILE A 17 -7.59 -8.69 6.83
C ILE A 17 -8.89 -7.92 7.06
N LEU A 18 -8.81 -6.59 7.02
CA LEU A 18 -9.97 -5.73 6.83
C LEU A 18 -10.13 -5.44 5.34
N ILE A 19 -11.31 -5.69 4.78
CA ILE A 19 -11.57 -5.49 3.35
C ILE A 19 -13.00 -5.05 3.12
N LYS A 20 -13.20 -4.17 2.14
CA LYS A 20 -14.50 -3.63 1.75
C LYS A 20 -14.82 -3.99 0.30
N SER A 21 -15.98 -4.59 0.06
CA SER A 21 -16.43 -4.97 -1.29
C SER A 21 -17.95 -4.92 -1.43
N ALA A 22 -18.44 -4.89 -2.66
CA ALA A 22 -19.87 -4.96 -2.94
C ALA A 22 -20.46 -6.28 -2.41
N PRO A 23 -21.73 -6.30 -1.94
CA PRO A 23 -22.35 -7.50 -1.36
C PRO A 23 -22.29 -8.75 -2.24
N ARG A 24 -22.40 -8.57 -3.56
CA ARG A 24 -22.31 -9.66 -4.55
C ARG A 24 -20.94 -10.36 -4.60
N GLU A 25 -19.90 -9.70 -4.08
CA GLU A 25 -18.51 -10.16 -4.04
C GLU A 25 -18.04 -10.42 -2.60
N LYS A 26 -18.97 -10.54 -1.64
CA LYS A 26 -18.68 -10.82 -0.23
C LYS A 26 -17.82 -12.07 -0.01
N MET A 27 -17.91 -13.06 -0.91
CA MET A 27 -17.19 -14.33 -0.76
C MET A 27 -15.73 -14.26 -1.23
N ILE A 28 -15.33 -13.25 -2.01
CA ILE A 28 -13.97 -13.15 -2.57
C ILE A 28 -12.89 -13.19 -1.47
N PRO A 29 -13.00 -12.43 -0.37
CA PRO A 29 -11.96 -12.45 0.68
C PRO A 29 -11.75 -13.82 1.32
N TYR A 30 -12.75 -14.70 1.31
CA TYR A 30 -12.69 -16.00 1.96
C TYR A 30 -11.95 -17.07 1.15
N ILE A 31 -11.48 -16.73 -0.07
CA ILE A 31 -10.53 -17.57 -0.81
C ILE A 31 -9.08 -17.34 -0.37
N LEU A 32 -8.84 -16.30 0.44
CA LEU A 32 -7.52 -15.96 0.94
C LEU A 32 -7.08 -17.00 1.97
N PRO A 33 -5.75 -17.25 2.09
CA PRO A 33 -5.20 -18.28 2.97
C PRO A 33 -5.18 -17.84 4.45
N VAL A 34 -6.07 -16.92 4.82
CA VAL A 34 -6.21 -16.36 6.17
C VAL A 34 -7.36 -17.09 6.86
N HIS A 35 -7.24 -17.29 8.16
CA HIS A 35 -8.32 -17.85 8.97
C HIS A 35 -9.60 -17.01 8.82
N THR A 36 -10.74 -17.69 8.67
CA THR A 36 -12.01 -17.03 8.33
C THR A 36 -12.44 -16.03 9.42
N GLU A 37 -12.14 -16.34 10.68
CA GLU A 37 -12.34 -15.51 11.86
C GLU A 37 -11.49 -14.22 11.87
N ASP A 38 -10.40 -14.18 11.10
CA ASP A 38 -9.52 -13.02 10.97
C ASP A 38 -9.80 -12.20 9.70
N ILE A 39 -10.88 -12.52 8.98
CA ILE A 39 -11.38 -11.74 7.84
C ILE A 39 -12.54 -10.85 8.29
N TYR A 40 -12.25 -9.55 8.38
CA TYR A 40 -13.20 -8.49 8.71
C TYR A 40 -13.73 -7.90 7.40
N TRP A 41 -14.88 -8.39 6.95
CA TRP A 41 -15.52 -7.89 5.73
C TRP A 41 -16.48 -6.74 6.03
N LEU A 42 -16.31 -5.65 5.29
CA LEU A 42 -17.18 -4.50 5.27
C LEU A 42 -17.98 -4.45 3.96
N ARG A 43 -19.24 -4.04 4.05
CA ARG A 43 -20.04 -3.74 2.86
C ARG A 43 -19.57 -2.44 2.23
N SER A 44 -19.30 -2.45 0.94
CA SER A 44 -19.18 -1.23 0.13
C SER A 44 -20.57 -0.67 -0.19
N ASP A 45 -20.76 0.63 -0.02
CA ASP A 45 -21.96 1.34 -0.46
C ASP A 45 -21.92 1.70 -1.96
N SER A 46 -20.76 1.50 -2.58
CA SER A 46 -20.55 1.57 -4.03
C SER A 46 -20.23 0.17 -4.59
N GLU A 47 -19.37 0.11 -5.60
CA GLU A 47 -18.92 -1.11 -6.25
C GLU A 47 -17.77 -1.78 -5.45
N THR A 48 -17.25 -2.90 -5.93
CA THR A 48 -15.94 -3.41 -5.50
C THR A 48 -14.85 -2.73 -6.32
N THR A 49 -13.75 -2.35 -5.68
CA THR A 49 -12.61 -1.76 -6.41
C THR A 49 -12.13 -2.71 -7.50
N SER A 50 -12.08 -2.22 -8.74
CA SER A 50 -11.72 -2.99 -9.92
C SER A 50 -10.80 -2.15 -10.81
N ILE A 51 -9.67 -2.75 -11.18
CA ILE A 51 -8.60 -2.10 -11.95
C ILE A 51 -8.29 -2.96 -13.17
N ARG A 52 -8.20 -2.32 -14.33
CA ARG A 52 -7.68 -2.92 -15.55
C ARG A 52 -6.23 -2.50 -15.73
N ASN A 53 -5.32 -3.47 -15.81
CA ASN A 53 -3.95 -3.24 -16.24
C ASN A 53 -3.80 -3.75 -17.68
N GLN A 54 -3.42 -2.86 -18.59
CA GLN A 54 -3.06 -3.21 -19.96
C GLN A 54 -1.55 -3.07 -20.10
N PHE A 55 -0.87 -4.19 -20.26
CA PHE A 55 0.57 -4.21 -20.51
C PHE A 55 0.82 -3.94 -21.99
N LEU A 56 1.71 -2.99 -22.26
CA LEU A 56 1.99 -2.51 -23.62
C LEU A 56 3.18 -3.24 -24.26
N ASP A 57 3.87 -4.07 -23.48
CA ASP A 57 5.02 -4.86 -23.90
C ASP A 57 5.02 -6.23 -23.19
N ASP A 58 5.70 -7.21 -23.79
CA ASP A 58 5.83 -8.57 -23.27
C ASP A 58 6.66 -8.63 -21.97
N LYS A 59 7.48 -7.61 -21.73
CA LYS A 59 8.28 -7.48 -20.50
C LYS A 59 7.43 -6.99 -19.32
N HIS A 60 6.18 -6.61 -19.56
CA HIS A 60 5.26 -6.06 -18.57
C HIS A 60 5.83 -4.81 -17.84
N GLU A 61 6.76 -4.10 -18.48
CA GLU A 61 7.44 -2.93 -17.91
C GLU A 61 6.56 -1.68 -18.02
N ARG A 62 5.81 -1.56 -19.12
CA ARG A 62 4.86 -0.46 -19.34
C ARG A 62 3.43 -0.95 -19.21
N ARG A 63 2.64 -0.26 -18.39
CA ARG A 63 1.21 -0.53 -18.23
C ARG A 63 0.39 0.75 -18.25
N ILE A 64 -0.77 0.69 -18.89
CA ILE A 64 -1.87 1.61 -18.65
C ILE A 64 -2.74 0.99 -17.56
N THR A 65 -2.96 1.75 -16.49
CA THR A 65 -3.78 1.33 -15.35
C THR A 65 -5.06 2.16 -15.37
N THR A 66 -6.22 1.53 -15.52
CA THR A 66 -7.52 2.22 -15.54
C THR A 66 -8.40 1.71 -14.41
N VAL A 67 -9.03 2.62 -13.68
CA VAL A 67 -9.98 2.28 -12.62
C VAL A 67 -11.35 2.06 -13.23
N LEU A 68 -11.85 0.83 -13.18
CA LEU A 68 -13.18 0.50 -13.67
C LEU A 68 -14.26 0.83 -12.62
N ALA A 69 -13.90 0.64 -11.35
CA ALA A 69 -14.75 0.93 -10.21
C ALA A 69 -13.89 1.15 -8.96
N GLN A 70 -14.37 1.98 -8.03
CA GLN A 70 -13.75 2.18 -6.72
C GLN A 70 -14.80 1.89 -5.64
N GLY A 71 -14.40 1.07 -4.66
CA GLY A 71 -15.20 0.82 -3.48
C GLY A 71 -15.29 2.05 -2.58
N SER A 72 -16.30 2.08 -1.71
CA SER A 72 -16.44 3.16 -0.73
C SER A 72 -15.25 3.15 0.22
N THR A 73 -14.81 4.33 0.62
CA THR A 73 -13.72 4.55 1.58
C THR A 73 -13.93 3.78 2.87
N ILE A 74 -12.87 3.17 3.40
CA ILE A 74 -12.83 2.65 4.78
C ILE A 74 -12.58 3.81 5.73
N THR A 75 -13.47 3.99 6.70
CA THR A 75 -13.42 5.09 7.67
C THR A 75 -12.83 4.65 9.00
N VAL A 76 -12.39 5.61 9.83
CA VAL A 76 -11.91 5.33 11.20
C VAL A 76 -12.96 4.56 12.02
N ALA A 77 -14.24 4.89 11.85
CA ALA A 77 -15.34 4.25 12.56
C ALA A 77 -15.56 2.78 12.18
N GLU A 78 -15.03 2.34 11.03
CA GLU A 78 -15.15 0.98 10.54
C GLU A 78 -13.95 0.10 10.90
N LEU A 79 -12.93 0.65 11.58
CA LEU A 79 -11.81 -0.14 12.07
C LEU A 79 -12.28 -1.13 13.15
N PRO A 80 -11.95 -2.42 13.05
CA PRO A 80 -12.27 -3.40 14.08
C PRO A 80 -11.78 -2.97 15.46
N GLU A 81 -12.65 -3.12 16.46
CA GLU A 81 -12.32 -2.93 17.87
C GLU A 81 -11.75 -4.22 18.48
N GLY A 82 -10.97 -4.08 19.55
CA GLY A 82 -10.41 -5.23 20.28
C GLY A 82 -9.29 -6.00 19.56
N ILE A 83 -8.88 -5.57 18.37
CA ILE A 83 -7.79 -6.21 17.60
C ILE A 83 -6.45 -5.58 17.95
N SER A 84 -5.55 -6.40 18.51
CA SER A 84 -4.16 -6.04 18.78
C SER A 84 -3.25 -6.67 17.74
N ALA A 85 -2.51 -5.84 17.00
CA ALA A 85 -1.51 -6.27 16.04
C ALA A 85 -0.18 -5.54 16.28
N LYS A 86 0.94 -6.22 16.02
CA LYS A 86 2.27 -5.59 16.09
C LYS A 86 2.47 -4.56 14.97
N ILE A 87 1.91 -4.86 13.80
CA ILE A 87 1.99 -4.05 12.59
C ILE A 87 0.60 -3.96 11.98
N TYR A 88 0.17 -2.74 11.69
CA TYR A 88 -1.02 -2.46 10.89
C TYR A 88 -0.55 -2.00 9.51
N GLN A 89 -0.87 -2.78 8.48
CA GLN A 89 -0.46 -2.48 7.12
C GLN A 89 -1.61 -1.84 6.33
N LEU A 90 -1.38 -0.62 5.86
CA LEU A 90 -2.23 0.11 4.93
C LEU A 90 -1.71 -0.09 3.51
N ALA A 91 -2.35 -0.99 2.77
CA ALA A 91 -1.98 -1.35 1.40
C ALA A 91 -3.12 -1.05 0.42
N GLY A 92 -3.48 0.23 0.34
CA GLY A 92 -4.46 0.78 -0.60
C GLY A 92 -3.95 0.73 -2.03
N LEU A 93 -4.89 0.67 -2.97
CA LEU A 93 -4.64 0.60 -4.41
C LEU A 93 -4.59 1.99 -5.05
N MET A 94 -5.34 2.94 -4.48
CA MET A 94 -5.45 4.33 -4.94
C MET A 94 -5.98 5.26 -3.84
N LYS A 95 -5.87 6.56 -4.07
CA LYS A 95 -6.39 7.61 -3.20
C LYS A 95 -7.90 7.44 -3.00
N GLY A 96 -8.32 7.47 -1.74
CA GLY A 96 -9.73 7.33 -1.35
C GLY A 96 -10.13 5.92 -0.89
N ASP A 97 -9.23 4.94 -0.94
CA ASP A 97 -9.53 3.60 -0.39
C ASP A 97 -9.75 3.61 1.13
N TYR A 98 -9.08 4.51 1.85
CA TYR A 98 -9.27 4.75 3.28
C TYR A 98 -9.05 6.22 3.63
N GLU A 99 -9.62 6.65 4.77
CA GLU A 99 -9.40 7.98 5.34
C GLU A 99 -7.96 8.12 5.86
N ASP A 100 -7.33 9.30 5.65
CA ASP A 100 -5.97 9.57 6.11
C ASP A 100 -5.82 9.40 7.64
N ASP A 101 -6.84 9.79 8.42
CA ASP A 101 -6.80 9.77 9.90
C ASP A 101 -6.74 8.35 10.50
N ILE A 102 -7.01 7.32 9.69
CA ILE A 102 -6.73 5.92 10.07
C ILE A 102 -5.26 5.74 10.44
N ILE A 103 -4.33 6.44 9.78
CA ILE A 103 -2.89 6.38 10.12
C ILE A 103 -2.68 6.75 11.59
N LYS A 104 -3.23 7.88 12.03
CA LYS A 104 -3.04 8.38 13.39
C LYS A 104 -3.66 7.45 14.43
N VAL A 105 -4.85 6.92 14.13
CA VAL A 105 -5.56 5.99 15.01
C VAL A 105 -4.79 4.67 15.15
N LEU A 106 -4.30 4.11 14.05
CA LEU A 106 -3.54 2.86 14.07
C LEU A 106 -2.16 3.03 14.71
N ALA A 107 -1.53 4.21 14.56
CA ALA A 107 -0.25 4.53 15.21
C ALA A 107 -0.35 4.54 16.75
N GLN A 108 -1.55 4.76 17.32
CA GLN A 108 -1.80 4.61 18.76
C GLN A 108 -1.92 3.14 19.19
N ARG A 109 -2.22 2.22 18.25
CA ARG A 109 -2.43 0.80 18.50
C ARG A 109 -1.17 -0.04 18.25
N GLY A 110 -0.31 0.38 17.32
CA GLY A 110 0.91 -0.35 16.97
C GLY A 110 1.70 0.32 15.84
N LYS A 111 2.67 -0.40 15.26
CA LYS A 111 3.48 0.13 14.16
C LYS A 111 2.65 0.22 12.88
N VAL A 112 2.76 1.32 12.15
CA VAL A 112 2.05 1.51 10.88
C VAL A 112 3.01 1.26 9.72
N ALA A 113 2.65 0.32 8.85
CA ALA A 113 3.28 0.13 7.55
C ALA A 113 2.37 0.68 6.47
N LEU A 114 2.86 1.56 5.60
CA LEU A 114 2.06 2.23 4.58
C LEU A 114 2.68 2.06 3.20
N ASP A 115 1.89 1.56 2.26
CA ASP A 115 2.23 1.56 0.84
C ASP A 115 1.75 2.88 0.21
N MET A 116 2.69 3.64 -0.34
CA MET A 116 2.44 4.97 -0.90
C MET A 116 1.56 4.92 -2.16
N GLN A 117 1.40 3.74 -2.77
CA GLN A 117 0.44 3.51 -3.86
C GLN A 117 -0.96 4.04 -3.51
N GLY A 118 -1.43 3.84 -2.27
CA GLY A 118 -2.76 4.26 -1.81
C GLY A 118 -2.95 5.78 -1.72
N TYR A 119 -1.89 6.58 -1.91
CA TYR A 119 -1.94 8.04 -1.78
C TYR A 119 -1.50 8.77 -3.04
N LEU A 120 -0.55 8.21 -3.80
CA LEU A 120 -0.06 8.86 -5.01
C LEU A 120 -0.93 8.56 -6.23
N ARG A 121 -1.57 7.39 -6.28
CA ARG A 121 -2.37 6.97 -7.43
C ARG A 121 -3.77 7.56 -7.33
N VAL A 122 -4.10 8.48 -8.23
CA VAL A 122 -5.41 9.14 -8.28
C VAL A 122 -6.06 8.81 -9.61
N PRO A 123 -7.32 8.32 -9.63
CA PRO A 123 -8.03 8.11 -10.88
C PRO A 123 -8.37 9.46 -11.52
N ASP A 124 -7.99 9.66 -12.78
CA ASP A 124 -8.43 10.83 -13.54
C ASP A 124 -9.96 10.84 -13.65
N SER A 125 -10.56 11.99 -13.36
CA SER A 125 -12.02 12.11 -13.31
C SER A 125 -12.70 11.82 -14.66
N SER A 126 -12.01 12.13 -15.77
CA SER A 126 -12.52 12.05 -17.14
C SER A 126 -12.17 10.72 -17.83
N THR A 127 -10.91 10.29 -17.77
CA THR A 127 -10.43 9.09 -18.49
C THR A 127 -10.47 7.83 -17.62
N LYS A 128 -10.56 7.99 -16.30
CA LYS A 128 -10.37 6.92 -15.31
C LYS A 128 -8.98 6.30 -15.30
N GLU A 129 -8.04 6.82 -16.08
CA GLU A 129 -6.65 6.40 -16.02
C GLU A 129 -6.05 6.77 -14.68
N MET A 130 -5.17 5.91 -14.17
CA MET A 130 -4.48 6.14 -12.91
C MET A 130 -3.32 7.10 -13.16
N VAL A 131 -3.47 8.32 -12.67
CA VAL A 131 -2.43 9.35 -12.69
C VAL A 131 -1.76 9.46 -11.33
N TYR A 132 -0.59 10.07 -11.29
CA TYR A 132 0.16 10.25 -10.06
C TYR A 132 0.10 11.70 -9.58
N HIS A 133 -0.21 11.89 -8.30
CA HIS A 133 -0.20 13.19 -7.65
C HIS A 133 0.60 13.13 -6.36
N VAL A 134 1.32 14.21 -6.06
CA VAL A 134 1.99 14.36 -4.77
C VAL A 134 0.93 14.44 -3.67
N TRP A 135 1.14 13.71 -2.58
CA TRP A 135 0.30 13.83 -1.40
C TRP A 135 0.70 15.05 -0.57
N ASP A 136 -0.14 16.08 -0.61
CA ASP A 136 0.17 17.37 0.03
C ASP A 136 0.22 17.29 1.56
N ARG A 137 -0.53 16.36 2.17
CA ARG A 137 -0.61 16.20 3.62
C ARG A 137 0.49 15.32 4.22
N LYS A 138 1.46 14.88 3.42
CA LYS A 138 2.53 13.96 3.85
C LYS A 138 3.23 14.39 5.15
N GLN A 139 3.55 15.68 5.31
CA GLN A 139 4.22 16.19 6.51
C GLN A 139 3.38 16.02 7.79
N GLU A 140 2.05 16.03 7.67
CA GLU A 140 1.13 15.82 8.79
C GLU A 140 1.13 14.37 9.26
N TYR A 141 1.27 13.41 8.34
CA TYR A 141 1.07 11.98 8.62
C TYR A 141 2.34 11.15 8.73
N PHE A 142 3.43 11.56 8.05
CA PHE A 142 4.69 10.83 8.05
C PHE A 142 5.26 10.55 9.45
N PRO A 143 5.16 11.46 10.44
CA PRO A 143 5.58 11.19 11.81
C PRO A 143 4.88 9.98 12.47
N HIS A 144 3.71 9.59 11.97
CA HIS A 144 2.91 8.46 12.47
C HIS A 144 3.18 7.15 11.71
N ILE A 145 4.00 7.18 10.67
CA ILE A 145 4.32 6.01 9.85
C ILE A 145 5.65 5.40 10.33
N THR A 146 5.63 4.10 10.65
CA THR A 146 6.85 3.38 11.01
C THR A 146 7.58 2.89 9.77
N TYR A 147 6.89 2.21 8.86
CA TYR A 147 7.47 1.66 7.63
C TYR A 147 6.77 2.28 6.43
N LEU A 148 7.48 3.08 5.63
CA LEU A 148 6.94 3.61 4.39
C LEU A 148 7.50 2.83 3.21
N LYS A 149 6.64 2.24 2.39
CA LYS A 149 7.02 1.57 1.16
C LYS A 149 6.66 2.42 -0.05
N THR A 150 7.59 2.52 -0.99
CA THR A 150 7.38 3.02 -2.35
C THR A 150 8.05 2.10 -3.36
N ASP A 151 7.64 2.14 -4.62
CA ASP A 151 8.57 1.78 -5.71
C ASP A 151 9.45 2.99 -6.11
N ALA A 152 10.37 2.78 -7.04
CA ALA A 152 11.30 3.83 -7.49
C ALA A 152 10.59 5.02 -8.16
N ALA A 153 9.54 4.79 -8.94
CA ALA A 153 8.80 5.85 -9.60
C ALA A 153 7.94 6.63 -8.59
N GLU A 154 7.30 5.93 -7.66
CA GLU A 154 6.58 6.52 -6.53
C GLU A 154 7.52 7.37 -5.65
N ALA A 155 8.75 6.91 -5.41
CA ALA A 155 9.76 7.66 -4.66
C ALA A 155 10.14 8.96 -5.37
N GLU A 156 10.39 8.91 -6.68
CA GLU A 156 10.75 10.08 -7.48
C GLU A 156 9.62 11.09 -7.52
N ILE A 157 8.38 10.65 -7.72
CA ILE A 157 7.20 11.53 -7.70
C ILE A 157 7.03 12.17 -6.33
N LEU A 158 7.20 11.40 -5.25
CA LEU A 158 7.02 11.88 -3.89
C LEU A 158 8.09 12.89 -3.47
N THR A 159 9.34 12.67 -3.90
CA THR A 159 10.51 13.41 -3.40
C THR A 159 11.11 14.41 -4.39
N GLY A 160 10.80 14.28 -5.68
CA GLY A 160 11.37 15.06 -6.76
C GLY A 160 12.78 14.63 -7.18
N THR A 161 13.28 13.50 -6.68
CA THR A 161 14.62 12.96 -7.04
C THR A 161 14.56 11.50 -7.47
N SER A 162 15.31 11.18 -8.53
CA SER A 162 15.49 9.80 -9.01
C SER A 162 16.60 9.05 -8.25
N ASP A 163 17.38 9.73 -7.41
CA ASP A 163 18.31 9.08 -6.50
C ASP A 163 17.53 8.44 -5.35
N ARG A 164 17.46 7.11 -5.35
CA ARG A 164 16.72 6.32 -4.35
C ARG A 164 17.28 6.46 -2.94
N ARG A 165 18.60 6.66 -2.77
CA ARG A 165 19.17 6.89 -1.43
C ARG A 165 18.70 8.23 -0.89
N GLU A 166 18.79 9.27 -1.72
CA GLU A 166 18.32 10.60 -1.38
C GLU A 166 16.81 10.62 -1.12
N ALA A 167 16.02 9.94 -1.95
CA ALA A 167 14.58 9.84 -1.76
C ALA A 167 14.24 9.19 -0.40
N ALA A 168 14.90 8.09 -0.04
CA ALA A 168 14.71 7.43 1.25
C ALA A 168 15.12 8.33 2.43
N ARG A 169 16.22 9.08 2.28
CA ARG A 169 16.66 10.09 3.27
C ARG A 169 15.60 11.15 3.50
N LEU A 170 15.08 11.75 2.43
CA LEU A 170 14.05 12.79 2.49
C LEU A 170 12.77 12.27 3.18
N MET A 171 12.33 11.04 2.87
CA MET A 171 11.14 10.46 3.52
C MET A 171 11.32 10.32 5.04
N VAL A 172 12.51 9.92 5.50
CA VAL A 172 12.83 9.83 6.93
C VAL A 172 12.94 11.22 7.57
N GLU A 173 13.57 12.20 6.89
CA GLU A 173 13.62 13.58 7.35
C GLU A 173 12.24 14.23 7.48
N TRP A 174 11.29 13.82 6.63
CA TRP A 174 9.90 14.25 6.70
C TRP A 174 9.09 13.55 7.79
N GLY A 175 9.68 12.57 8.50
CA GLY A 175 9.16 12.06 9.78
C GLY A 175 8.97 10.55 9.87
N VAL A 176 9.05 9.83 8.75
CA VAL A 176 8.93 8.36 8.73
C VAL A 176 10.10 7.72 9.50
N LYS A 177 9.86 6.59 10.17
CA LYS A 177 10.94 5.88 10.89
C LYS A 177 11.86 5.09 9.97
N GLU A 178 11.31 4.33 9.03
CA GLU A 178 12.05 3.57 8.05
C GLU A 178 11.40 3.70 6.66
N ALA A 179 12.22 4.00 5.65
CA ALA A 179 11.79 4.09 4.25
C ALA A 179 12.31 2.90 3.44
N LEU A 180 11.42 2.24 2.71
CA LEU A 180 11.70 1.08 1.85
C LEU A 180 11.34 1.43 0.39
N ILE A 181 12.30 1.28 -0.51
CA ILE A 181 12.14 1.54 -1.94
C ILE A 181 12.43 0.25 -2.72
N THR A 182 11.44 -0.22 -3.48
CA THR A 182 11.62 -1.36 -4.39
C THR A 182 11.97 -0.91 -5.81
N HIS A 183 12.94 -1.56 -6.42
CA HIS A 183 13.32 -1.40 -7.83
C HIS A 183 13.44 -2.78 -8.50
N ASN A 184 13.49 -2.85 -9.83
CA ASN A 184 13.55 -4.13 -10.55
C ASN A 184 14.82 -4.96 -10.24
N THR A 185 15.90 -4.32 -9.78
CA THR A 185 17.18 -4.97 -9.45
C THR A 185 17.42 -5.19 -7.96
N GLU A 186 16.78 -4.41 -7.09
CA GLU A 186 17.06 -4.46 -5.64
C GLU A 186 15.95 -3.83 -4.81
N VAL A 187 15.97 -4.13 -3.52
CA VAL A 187 15.25 -3.41 -2.48
C VAL A 187 16.25 -2.59 -1.68
N LEU A 188 15.92 -1.33 -1.41
CA LEU A 188 16.68 -0.42 -0.56
C LEU A 188 15.85 -0.06 0.68
N VAL A 189 16.48 -0.08 1.85
CA VAL A 189 15.88 0.38 3.11
C VAL A 189 16.81 1.41 3.76
N TYR A 190 16.23 2.47 4.31
CA TYR A 190 16.92 3.44 5.15
C TYR A 190 16.19 3.60 6.49
N ASP A 191 16.89 3.40 7.60
CA ASP A 191 16.33 3.42 8.96
C ASP A 191 16.61 4.74 9.73
N GLY A 192 17.12 5.75 9.03
CA GLY A 192 17.60 7.01 9.62
C GLY A 192 19.05 6.99 10.07
N LYS A 193 19.75 5.85 9.98
CA LYS A 193 21.17 5.72 10.30
C LYS A 193 21.95 5.10 9.15
N GLU A 194 21.49 3.96 8.66
CA GLU A 194 22.20 3.17 7.66
C GLU A 194 21.29 2.79 6.49
N TYR A 195 21.93 2.56 5.35
CA TYR A 195 21.27 2.03 4.16
C TYR A 195 21.52 0.54 4.07
N TYR A 196 20.44 -0.23 3.91
CA TYR A 196 20.48 -1.65 3.65
C TYR A 196 19.99 -1.91 2.23
N THR A 197 20.69 -2.76 1.48
CA THR A 197 20.24 -3.16 0.14
C THR A 197 20.24 -4.67 0.01
N CYS A 198 19.27 -5.19 -0.73
CA CYS A 198 19.18 -6.61 -1.06
C CYS A 198 18.87 -6.75 -2.55
N PRO A 199 19.74 -7.41 -3.35
CA PRO A 199 19.48 -7.61 -4.76
C PRO A 199 18.31 -8.56 -4.97
N LEU A 200 17.42 -8.22 -5.91
CA LEU A 200 16.39 -9.12 -6.39
C LEU A 200 17.01 -9.99 -7.48
N LYS A 201 17.22 -11.28 -7.17
CA LYS A 201 17.52 -12.28 -8.18
C LYS A 201 16.19 -12.87 -8.65
N PRO A 202 15.77 -12.64 -9.91
CA PRO A 202 14.67 -13.43 -10.46
C PRO A 202 15.09 -14.90 -10.39
N LEU A 203 14.30 -15.72 -9.70
CA LEU A 203 14.47 -17.17 -9.75
C LEU A 203 14.11 -17.62 -11.18
N GLY A 204 15.13 -17.89 -12.00
CA GLY A 204 15.08 -18.74 -13.19
C GLY A 204 14.09 -18.36 -14.31
N LEU A 205 14.51 -17.45 -15.19
CA LEU A 205 14.25 -17.58 -16.63
C LEU A 205 15.61 -17.85 -17.28
N GLY A 206 16.04 -19.11 -17.20
CA GLY A 206 17.23 -19.66 -17.85
C GLY A 206 16.89 -21.04 -18.38
#